data_AF-A0A7C4VMK7-F1
#
_entry.id   AF-A0A7C4VMK7-F1
#
_cell.length_a   1.000
_cell.length_b   1.000
_cell.length_c   1.000
_cell.angle_alpha   90.00
_cell.angle_beta   90.00
_cell.angle_gamma   90.00
#
_symmetry.space_group_name_H-M   'P 1'
#
loop_
_entity.id
_entity.type
_entity.pdbx_description
1 polymer ?
#
loop_
_entity_poly.entity_id
_entity_poly.type
_entity_poly.pdbx_seq_one_letter_code
_entity_poly.pdbx_strand_id
1 'polypeptide(L)'
;GHPLIRAMMEYYLKREGLTAAKINPKGRKGFLFAFKCGVIDEKGFTREERLVTVMADEESAKEVPPEAVWALEDLREARKEGTSIENAEKNATNVAKEVLSDLLAKAQDKAEWEYRVKRDSLETYYTDELSALRERVEDYERRAQTEGPQYRSLAERFRTRMKELLEKKAKDIEALEVERRLHALEPKLIAASIVLPQHPKQAPKDIVLKEEIEEAGMKKAKEYEIINNRNPSDVSELYRGYDIDSQGKNERRYIEVKAFATTGPIELTAHEWLVAQKLQDDYWLYAVEDALTQPSLHLIRNPYESLKEIAKKKELLSFKVIVDNWKHVAQKV
;
A
#
# COMPACT_ATOMS: atom_id res chain seq x y z
N GLY A 1 -20.34 -28.22 -0.62
CA GLY A 1 -19.75 -26.87 -0.68
C GLY A 1 -20.59 -25.92 0.15
N HIS A 2 -19.97 -25.07 0.96
CA HIS A 2 -20.64 -24.11 1.85
C HIS A 2 -21.50 -23.12 1.04
N PRO A 3 -22.76 -22.81 1.42
CA PRO A 3 -23.65 -21.96 0.62
C PRO A 3 -23.08 -20.56 0.32
N LEU A 4 -22.46 -19.90 1.30
CA LEU A 4 -21.80 -18.59 1.11
C LEU A 4 -20.58 -18.67 0.19
N ILE A 5 -19.68 -19.65 0.40
CA ILE A 5 -18.51 -19.86 -0.49
C ILE A 5 -18.97 -20.24 -1.89
N ARG A 6 -20.02 -21.06 -2.00
CA ARG A 6 -20.63 -21.44 -3.27
C ARG A 6 -21.31 -20.24 -3.94
N ALA A 7 -22.01 -19.39 -3.21
CA ALA A 7 -22.59 -18.16 -3.71
C ALA A 7 -21.51 -17.18 -4.16
N MET A 8 -20.43 -17.04 -3.39
CA MET A 8 -19.28 -16.21 -3.75
C MET A 8 -18.55 -16.77 -4.97
N MET A 9 -18.33 -18.08 -5.04
CA MET A 9 -17.76 -18.76 -6.21
C MET A 9 -18.69 -18.65 -7.42
N GLU A 10 -20.00 -18.89 -7.29
CA GLU A 10 -20.96 -18.78 -8.40
C GLU A 10 -21.15 -17.34 -8.88
N TYR A 11 -21.01 -16.36 -7.99
CA TYR A 11 -21.04 -14.93 -8.30
C TYR A 11 -19.73 -14.46 -8.97
N TYR A 12 -18.56 -14.94 -8.53
CA TYR A 12 -17.24 -14.50 -9.04
C TYR A 12 -16.61 -15.37 -10.14
N LEU A 13 -16.95 -16.65 -10.27
CA LEU A 13 -16.56 -17.50 -11.42
C LEU A 13 -17.11 -16.93 -12.74
N LYS A 14 -18.16 -16.10 -12.67
CA LYS A 14 -18.69 -15.36 -13.82
C LYS A 14 -17.92 -14.06 -14.15
N ARG A 15 -16.99 -13.61 -13.29
CA ARG A 15 -16.35 -12.27 -13.35
C ARG A 15 -14.81 -12.28 -13.40
N GLU A 16 -14.17 -13.42 -13.67
CA GLU A 16 -12.69 -13.56 -13.75
C GLU A 16 -11.92 -13.02 -12.52
N GLY A 17 -12.41 -13.29 -11.30
CA GLY A 17 -11.77 -12.84 -10.04
C GLY A 17 -11.37 -13.98 -9.11
N LEU A 18 -10.43 -13.71 -8.18
CA LEU A 18 -10.02 -14.66 -7.15
C LEU A 18 -10.93 -14.58 -5.92
N THR A 19 -11.31 -15.73 -5.36
CA THR A 19 -12.12 -15.82 -4.14
C THR A 19 -11.41 -16.62 -3.06
N ALA A 20 -11.41 -16.12 -1.83
CA ALA A 20 -10.85 -16.81 -0.68
C ALA A 20 -11.75 -16.70 0.56
N ALA A 21 -11.59 -17.64 1.50
CA ALA A 21 -12.20 -17.55 2.82
C ALA A 21 -11.09 -17.49 3.86
N LYS A 22 -11.14 -16.46 4.69
CA LYS A 22 -10.10 -16.06 5.63
C LYS A 22 -10.66 -15.95 7.05
N ILE A 23 -9.81 -16.19 8.03
CA ILE A 23 -10.09 -16.02 9.45
C ILE A 23 -9.32 -14.80 9.95
N ASN A 24 -9.96 -13.92 10.71
CA ASN A 24 -9.32 -12.84 11.43
C ASN A 24 -9.10 -13.25 12.91
N PRO A 25 -7.84 -13.42 13.37
CA PRO A 25 -7.53 -13.74 14.76
C PRO A 25 -7.96 -12.65 15.76
N LYS A 26 -8.11 -11.40 15.32
CA LYS A 26 -8.58 -10.25 16.12
C LYS A 26 -10.11 -10.11 16.14
N GLY A 27 -10.85 -11.12 15.66
CA GLY A 27 -12.30 -11.19 15.81
C GLY A 27 -13.15 -10.30 14.90
N ARG A 28 -12.57 -9.53 13.97
CA ARG A 28 -13.36 -8.73 13.01
C ARG A 28 -13.97 -9.61 11.92
N LYS A 29 -15.25 -9.37 11.62
CA LYS A 29 -16.02 -10.01 10.54
C LYS A 29 -16.22 -9.04 9.38
N GLY A 30 -16.22 -9.54 8.14
CA GLY A 30 -16.57 -8.75 6.97
C GLY A 30 -16.05 -9.38 5.68
N PHE A 31 -15.71 -8.52 4.73
CA PHE A 31 -15.16 -8.87 3.44
C PHE A 31 -13.94 -8.00 3.16
N LEU A 32 -12.91 -8.60 2.56
CA LEU A 32 -11.76 -7.88 2.03
C LEU A 32 -11.86 -7.88 0.50
N PHE A 33 -12.01 -6.71 -0.08
CA PHE A 33 -12.03 -6.52 -1.53
C PHE A 33 -10.71 -5.90 -1.99
N ALA A 34 -10.22 -6.34 -3.14
CA ALA A 34 -9.04 -5.78 -3.78
C ALA A 34 -9.42 -5.27 -5.18
N PHE A 35 -9.22 -3.97 -5.41
CA PHE A 35 -9.49 -3.30 -6.66
C PHE A 35 -8.19 -2.84 -7.33
N LYS A 36 -8.12 -3.00 -8.64
CA LYS A 36 -7.16 -2.31 -9.48
C LYS A 36 -7.78 -0.99 -9.92
N CYS A 37 -7.23 0.11 -9.42
CA CYS A 37 -7.60 1.47 -9.80
C CYS A 37 -6.52 2.03 -10.73
N GLY A 38 -6.92 2.60 -11.86
CA GLY A 38 -5.97 3.08 -12.88
C GLY A 38 -6.41 4.39 -13.51
N VAL A 39 -5.43 5.23 -13.83
CA VAL A 39 -5.58 6.47 -14.59
C VAL A 39 -4.81 6.32 -15.88
N ILE A 40 -5.48 6.58 -17.01
CA ILE A 40 -4.89 6.48 -18.34
C ILE A 40 -4.96 7.83 -19.06
N ASP A 41 -4.09 8.02 -20.05
CA ASP A 41 -4.21 9.13 -20.99
C ASP A 41 -5.18 8.80 -22.15
N GLU A 42 -5.45 9.78 -23.03
CA GLU A 42 -6.29 9.59 -24.22
C GLU A 42 -5.77 8.54 -25.21
N LYS A 43 -4.48 8.17 -25.16
CA LYS A 43 -3.90 7.10 -25.99
C LYS A 43 -4.07 5.72 -25.35
N GLY A 44 -4.60 5.65 -24.13
CA GLY A 44 -4.80 4.41 -23.37
C GLY A 44 -3.56 3.96 -22.58
N PHE A 45 -2.52 4.80 -22.46
CA PHE A 45 -1.36 4.46 -21.64
C PHE A 45 -1.65 4.71 -20.16
N THR A 46 -1.34 3.73 -19.33
CA THR A 46 -1.41 3.85 -17.86
C THR A 46 -0.41 4.88 -17.36
N ARG A 47 -0.92 5.92 -16.69
CA ARG A 47 -0.12 6.97 -16.06
C ARG A 47 0.06 6.74 -14.58
N GLU A 48 -0.98 6.26 -13.91
CA GLU A 48 -0.93 5.86 -12.51
C GLU A 48 -1.78 4.60 -12.31
N GLU A 49 -1.32 3.69 -11.47
CA GLU A 49 -2.05 2.46 -11.12
C GLU A 49 -1.80 2.12 -9.66
N ARG A 50 -2.87 1.73 -8.95
CA ARG A 50 -2.81 1.40 -7.54
C ARG A 50 -3.72 0.21 -7.23
N LEU A 51 -3.17 -0.73 -6.45
CA LEU A 51 -3.95 -1.74 -5.77
C LEU A 51 -4.62 -1.11 -4.54
N VAL A 52 -5.95 -1.10 -4.51
CA VAL A 52 -6.75 -0.56 -3.41
C VAL A 52 -7.43 -1.72 -2.70
N THR A 53 -7.11 -1.91 -1.43
CA THR A 53 -7.72 -2.94 -0.59
C THR A 53 -8.70 -2.31 0.40
N VAL A 54 -9.89 -2.88 0.49
CA VAL A 54 -10.99 -2.33 1.30
C VAL A 54 -11.57 -3.41 2.18
N MET A 55 -11.59 -3.16 3.49
CA MET A 55 -12.34 -3.96 4.44
C MET A 55 -13.76 -3.40 4.52
N ALA A 56 -14.77 -4.23 4.27
CA ALA A 56 -16.16 -3.82 4.27
C ALA A 56 -17.06 -4.85 4.94
N ASP A 57 -18.10 -4.36 5.59
CA ASP A 57 -19.25 -5.14 6.07
C ASP A 57 -20.54 -4.58 5.45
N GLU A 58 -21.70 -4.93 5.98
CA GLU A 58 -22.99 -4.47 5.43
C GLU A 58 -23.23 -2.96 5.64
N GLU A 59 -22.58 -2.35 6.63
CA GLU A 59 -22.80 -0.96 7.07
C GLU A 59 -21.59 -0.05 6.80
N SER A 60 -20.38 -0.59 6.82
CA SER A 60 -19.13 0.18 6.80
C SER A 60 -18.15 -0.35 5.75
N ALA A 61 -17.31 0.55 5.22
CA ALA A 61 -16.17 0.19 4.38
C ALA A 61 -15.01 1.16 4.64
N LYS A 62 -13.79 0.61 4.69
CA LYS A 62 -12.57 1.38 4.94
C LYS A 62 -11.41 0.84 4.13
N GLU A 63 -10.65 1.74 3.51
CA GLU A 63 -9.38 1.38 2.89
C GLU A 63 -8.42 0.84 3.96
N VAL A 64 -7.84 -0.32 3.67
CA VAL A 64 -6.80 -0.95 4.49
C VAL A 64 -5.56 -1.18 3.64
N PRO A 65 -4.35 -1.23 4.22
CA PRO A 65 -3.15 -1.59 3.48
C PRO A 65 -3.26 -3.01 2.89
N PRO A 66 -2.67 -3.30 1.71
CA PRO A 66 -2.68 -4.65 1.13
C PRO A 66 -2.09 -5.73 2.04
N GLU A 67 -1.18 -5.34 2.93
CA GLU A 67 -0.58 -6.18 3.96
C GLU A 67 -1.60 -6.70 4.98
N ALA A 68 -2.80 -6.10 5.07
CA ALA A 68 -3.87 -6.61 5.93
C ALA A 68 -4.26 -8.06 5.59
N VAL A 69 -4.02 -8.52 4.35
CA VAL A 69 -4.20 -9.93 3.96
C VAL A 69 -3.36 -10.88 4.83
N TRP A 70 -2.19 -10.44 5.29
CA TRP A 70 -1.22 -11.27 6.00
C TRP A 70 -1.59 -11.46 7.48
N ALA A 71 -2.40 -10.55 8.02
CA ALA A 71 -3.01 -10.70 9.34
C ALA A 71 -4.14 -11.73 9.35
N LEU A 72 -4.54 -12.25 8.18
CA LEU A 72 -5.63 -13.21 8.05
C LEU A 72 -5.10 -14.64 7.85
N GLU A 73 -5.72 -15.60 8.54
CA GLU A 73 -5.43 -17.02 8.40
C GLU A 73 -6.34 -17.68 7.37
N ASP A 74 -5.92 -18.80 6.76
CA ASP A 74 -6.79 -19.55 5.86
C ASP A 74 -7.87 -20.33 6.62
N LEU A 75 -9.12 -20.23 6.14
CA LEU A 75 -10.22 -21.02 6.68
C LEU A 75 -10.06 -22.49 6.28
N ARG A 76 -9.60 -23.33 7.22
CA ARG A 76 -9.47 -24.78 7.01
C ARG A 76 -10.79 -25.54 7.10
N GLU A 77 -11.75 -25.02 7.86
CA GLU A 77 -13.10 -25.59 8.03
C GLU A 77 -14.16 -24.50 7.87
N ALA A 78 -15.02 -24.64 6.86
CA ALA A 78 -16.07 -23.66 6.58
C ALA A 78 -17.30 -23.85 7.48
N ARG A 79 -17.78 -22.79 8.14
CA ARG A 79 -19.02 -22.79 8.94
C ARG A 79 -20.01 -21.72 8.48
N LYS A 80 -21.31 -22.09 8.51
CA LYS A 80 -22.45 -21.30 8.02
C LYS A 80 -22.59 -19.99 8.75
N GLU A 81 -22.24 -18.91 8.07
CA GLU A 81 -22.73 -17.57 8.38
C GLU A 81 -23.35 -16.95 7.13
N GLY A 82 -24.53 -16.35 7.30
CA GLY A 82 -25.20 -15.56 6.27
C GLY A 82 -24.73 -14.11 6.39
N THR A 83 -24.14 -13.58 5.33
CA THR A 83 -23.82 -12.15 5.23
C THR A 83 -23.98 -11.78 3.76
N SER A 84 -24.65 -10.66 3.50
CA SER A 84 -24.94 -10.20 2.14
C SER A 84 -23.71 -9.55 1.53
N ILE A 85 -23.08 -10.23 0.56
CA ILE A 85 -21.87 -9.75 -0.12
C ILE A 85 -22.13 -8.50 -0.99
N GLU A 86 -23.37 -8.33 -1.48
CA GLU A 86 -23.71 -7.28 -2.44
C GLU A 86 -23.60 -5.87 -1.82
N ASN A 87 -24.08 -5.69 -0.59
CA ASN A 87 -23.97 -4.41 0.11
C ASN A 87 -22.51 -4.08 0.46
N ALA A 88 -21.75 -5.07 0.92
CA ALA A 88 -20.34 -4.90 1.23
C ALA A 88 -19.51 -4.56 -0.03
N GLU A 89 -19.76 -5.22 -1.16
CA GLU A 89 -19.11 -4.91 -2.45
C GLU A 89 -19.45 -3.49 -2.90
N LYS A 90 -20.71 -3.07 -2.77
CA LYS A 90 -21.14 -1.72 -3.13
C LYS A 90 -20.42 -0.67 -2.27
N ASN A 91 -20.39 -0.85 -0.96
CA ASN A 91 -19.70 0.05 -0.04
C ASN A 91 -18.19 0.10 -0.36
N ALA A 92 -17.58 -1.06 -0.61
CA ALA A 92 -16.17 -1.14 -0.97
C ALA A 92 -15.85 -0.48 -2.32
N THR A 93 -16.74 -0.60 -3.30
CA THR A 93 -16.62 0.05 -4.60
C THR A 93 -16.67 1.57 -4.46
N ASN A 94 -17.54 2.10 -3.59
CA ASN A 94 -17.60 3.54 -3.33
C ASN A 94 -16.27 4.06 -2.75
N VAL A 95 -15.70 3.36 -1.76
CA VAL A 95 -14.37 3.70 -1.21
C VAL A 95 -13.30 3.63 -2.31
N ALA A 96 -13.32 2.60 -3.16
CA ALA A 96 -12.38 2.50 -4.28
C ALA A 96 -12.52 3.66 -5.28
N LYS A 97 -13.74 4.17 -5.51
CA LYS A 97 -14.01 5.34 -6.36
C LYS A 97 -13.50 6.63 -5.74
N GLU A 98 -13.65 6.81 -4.43
CA GLU A 98 -13.08 7.95 -3.70
C GLU A 98 -11.55 7.96 -3.82
N VAL A 99 -10.90 6.82 -3.56
CA VAL A 99 -9.44 6.67 -3.71
C VAL A 99 -8.99 6.92 -5.15
N LEU A 100 -9.76 6.47 -6.14
CA LEU A 100 -9.49 6.70 -7.56
C LEU A 100 -9.63 8.18 -7.94
N SER A 101 -10.60 8.89 -7.38
CA SER A 101 -10.76 10.34 -7.57
C SER A 101 -9.53 11.09 -7.06
N ASP A 102 -9.05 10.74 -5.87
CA ASP A 102 -7.83 11.32 -5.30
C ASP A 102 -6.58 10.99 -6.13
N LEU A 103 -6.51 9.76 -6.66
CA LEU A 103 -5.42 9.34 -7.55
C LEU A 103 -5.44 10.15 -8.85
N LEU A 104 -6.61 10.38 -9.44
CA LEU A 104 -6.79 11.19 -10.64
C LEU A 104 -6.36 12.64 -10.40
N ALA A 105 -6.77 13.25 -9.28
CA ALA A 105 -6.39 14.62 -8.95
C ALA A 105 -4.85 14.77 -8.84
N LYS A 106 -4.20 13.87 -8.10
CA LYS A 106 -2.73 13.86 -7.98
C LYS A 106 -2.03 13.63 -9.33
N ALA A 107 -2.58 12.73 -10.15
CA ALA A 107 -2.06 12.47 -11.49
C ALA A 107 -2.20 13.70 -12.40
N GLN A 108 -3.33 14.42 -12.32
CA GLN A 108 -3.57 15.65 -13.07
C GLN A 108 -2.59 16.76 -12.68
N ASP A 109 -2.36 16.97 -11.38
CA ASP A 109 -1.38 17.97 -10.90
C ASP A 109 0.03 17.69 -11.44
N LYS A 110 0.44 16.42 -11.39
CA LYS A 110 1.72 15.96 -11.94
C LYS A 110 1.80 16.13 -13.45
N ALA A 111 0.75 15.73 -14.19
CA ALA A 111 0.70 15.87 -15.64
C ALA A 111 0.73 17.33 -16.09
N GLU A 112 0.05 18.23 -15.36
CA GLU A 112 0.05 19.67 -15.64
C GLU A 112 1.43 20.29 -15.38
N TRP A 113 2.12 19.87 -14.31
CA TRP A 113 3.50 20.29 -14.06
C TRP A 113 4.46 19.81 -15.17
N GLU A 114 4.40 18.53 -15.54
CA GLU A 114 5.22 17.95 -16.61
C GLU A 114 4.95 18.64 -17.96
N TYR A 115 3.68 18.91 -18.26
CA TYR A 115 3.27 19.63 -19.46
C TYR A 115 3.95 20.99 -19.54
N ARG A 116 3.88 21.81 -18.48
CA ARG A 116 4.51 23.14 -18.45
C ARG A 116 6.01 23.05 -18.69
N VAL A 117 6.71 22.18 -17.96
CA VAL A 117 8.17 22.03 -18.08
C VAL A 117 8.58 21.60 -19.49
N LYS A 118 7.90 20.59 -20.06
CA LYS A 118 8.18 20.11 -21.42
C LYS A 118 7.82 21.15 -22.47
N ARG A 119 6.69 21.85 -22.31
CA ARG A 119 6.22 22.89 -23.22
C ARG A 119 7.20 24.05 -23.28
N ASP A 120 7.61 24.58 -22.14
CA ASP A 120 8.57 25.69 -22.08
C ASP A 120 9.88 25.29 -22.76
N SER A 121 10.39 24.09 -22.46
CA SER A 121 11.61 23.55 -23.08
C SER A 121 11.49 23.41 -24.61
N LEU A 122 10.35 22.91 -25.10
CA LEU A 122 10.09 22.80 -26.55
C LEU A 122 9.91 24.17 -27.20
N GLU A 123 9.22 25.11 -26.55
CA GLU A 123 9.02 26.45 -27.07
C GLU A 123 10.36 27.17 -27.21
N THR A 124 11.26 27.07 -26.23
CA THR A 124 12.63 27.59 -26.32
C THR A 124 13.39 26.94 -27.48
N TYR A 125 13.45 25.61 -27.53
CA TYR A 125 14.15 24.88 -28.59
C TYR A 125 13.71 25.32 -30.00
N TYR A 126 12.40 25.35 -30.24
CA TYR A 126 11.87 25.72 -31.55
C TYR A 126 12.07 27.21 -31.86
N THR A 127 12.03 28.08 -30.85
CA THR A 127 12.26 29.52 -31.03
C THR A 127 13.71 29.78 -31.46
N ASP A 128 14.66 29.11 -30.82
CA ASP A 128 16.09 29.25 -31.13
C ASP A 128 16.40 28.73 -32.54
N GLU A 129 15.92 27.54 -32.89
CA GLU A 129 16.10 26.94 -34.22
C GLU A 129 15.44 27.77 -35.33
N LEU A 130 14.22 28.27 -35.11
CA LEU A 130 13.55 29.14 -36.08
C LEU A 130 14.28 30.47 -36.26
N SER A 131 14.84 31.03 -35.18
CA SER A 131 15.61 32.28 -35.24
C SER A 131 16.90 32.10 -36.03
N ALA A 132 17.63 31.00 -35.80
CA ALA A 132 18.83 30.67 -36.56
C ALA A 132 18.54 30.42 -38.05
N LEU A 133 17.40 29.79 -38.38
CA LEU A 133 16.97 29.61 -39.76
C LEU A 133 16.57 30.94 -40.43
N ARG A 134 15.88 31.84 -39.70
CA ARG A 134 15.52 33.18 -40.20
C ARG A 134 16.75 34.00 -40.54
N GLU A 135 17.74 34.03 -39.66
CA GLU A 135 19.01 34.73 -39.90
C GLU A 135 19.70 34.21 -41.18
N ARG A 136 19.71 32.88 -41.39
CA ARG A 136 20.26 32.30 -42.64
C ARG A 136 19.47 32.70 -43.87
N VAL A 137 18.13 32.72 -43.80
CA VAL A 137 17.28 33.17 -44.91
C VAL A 137 17.61 34.62 -45.27
N GLU A 138 17.67 35.51 -44.28
CA GLU A 138 18.00 36.94 -44.47
C GLU A 138 19.41 37.14 -45.06
N ASP A 139 20.42 36.38 -44.60
CA ASP A 139 21.77 36.44 -45.15
C ASP A 139 21.79 35.99 -46.63
N TYR A 140 21.19 34.85 -46.96
CA TYR A 140 21.17 34.36 -48.34
C TYR A 140 20.33 35.23 -49.29
N GLU A 141 19.26 35.86 -48.79
CA GLU A 141 18.52 36.85 -49.56
C GLU A 141 19.36 38.09 -49.87
N ARG A 142 20.12 38.58 -48.89
CA ARG A 142 21.05 39.71 -49.08
C ARG A 142 22.11 39.37 -50.13
N ARG A 143 22.75 38.20 -50.01
CA ARG A 143 23.73 37.71 -50.99
C ARG A 143 23.13 37.49 -52.36
N ALA A 144 21.86 37.08 -52.45
CA ALA A 144 21.18 36.96 -53.74
C ALA A 144 21.04 38.30 -54.47
N GLN A 145 20.97 39.41 -53.73
CA GLN A 145 20.92 40.76 -54.29
C GLN A 145 22.32 41.29 -54.65
N THR A 146 23.35 40.97 -53.86
CA THR A 146 24.70 41.55 -54.02
C THR A 146 25.67 40.68 -54.83
N GLU A 147 25.59 39.36 -54.69
CA GLU A 147 26.55 38.39 -55.26
C GLU A 147 25.94 37.52 -56.37
N GLY A 148 24.61 37.48 -56.49
CA GLY A 148 23.91 36.94 -57.65
C GLY A 148 22.81 35.91 -57.36
N PRO A 149 22.01 35.54 -58.39
CA PRO A 149 20.76 34.78 -58.21
C PRO A 149 20.92 33.38 -57.63
N GLN A 150 22.12 32.78 -57.72
CA GLN A 150 22.41 31.43 -57.24
C GLN A 150 22.05 31.22 -55.76
N TYR A 151 22.16 32.27 -54.93
CA TYR A 151 21.85 32.21 -53.49
C TYR A 151 20.35 32.18 -53.19
N ARG A 152 19.48 32.57 -54.14
CA ARG A 152 18.02 32.52 -53.97
C ARG A 152 17.51 31.11 -53.69
N SER A 153 18.10 30.11 -54.37
CA SER A 153 17.75 28.69 -54.18
C SER A 153 18.04 28.19 -52.75
N LEU A 154 19.10 28.71 -52.12
CA LEU A 154 19.47 28.38 -50.74
C LEU A 154 18.51 29.03 -49.74
N ALA A 155 18.12 30.29 -49.95
CA ALA A 155 17.11 30.96 -49.14
C ALA A 155 15.77 30.19 -49.17
N GLU A 156 15.30 29.75 -50.35
CA GLU A 156 14.07 28.95 -50.45
C GLU A 156 14.17 27.60 -49.72
N ARG A 157 15.33 26.95 -49.75
CA ARG A 157 15.57 25.71 -49.01
C ARG A 157 15.42 25.92 -47.50
N PHE A 158 15.98 27.00 -46.95
CA PHE A 158 15.84 27.31 -45.53
C PHE A 158 14.42 27.74 -45.16
N ARG A 159 13.69 28.46 -46.02
CA ARG A 159 12.27 28.76 -45.82
C ARG A 159 11.41 27.49 -45.78
N THR A 160 11.67 26.55 -46.69
CA THR A 160 11.00 25.24 -46.68
C THR A 160 11.26 24.52 -45.36
N ARG A 161 12.52 24.51 -44.90
CA ARG A 161 12.88 23.91 -43.61
C ARG A 161 12.19 24.59 -42.42
N MET A 162 12.03 25.91 -42.43
CA MET A 162 11.28 26.64 -41.40
C MET A 162 9.81 26.20 -41.35
N LYS A 163 9.17 26.03 -42.52
CA LYS A 163 7.79 25.55 -42.60
C LYS A 163 7.65 24.15 -42.01
N GLU A 164 8.54 23.23 -42.38
CA GLU A 164 8.58 21.87 -41.81
C GLU A 164 8.76 21.92 -40.28
N LEU A 165 9.61 22.81 -39.79
CA LEU A 165 9.89 22.93 -38.36
C LEU A 165 8.69 23.49 -37.59
N LEU A 166 7.95 24.44 -38.16
CA LEU A 166 6.69 24.95 -37.59
C LEU A 166 5.62 23.87 -37.53
N GLU A 167 5.46 23.07 -38.58
CA GLU A 167 4.54 21.94 -38.61
C GLU A 167 4.92 20.88 -37.57
N LYS A 168 6.22 20.63 -37.40
CA LYS A 168 6.72 19.72 -36.36
C LYS A 168 6.46 20.26 -34.96
N LYS A 169 6.71 21.55 -34.71
CA LYS A 169 6.39 22.22 -33.44
C LYS A 169 4.92 22.04 -33.08
N ALA A 170 4.02 22.27 -34.03
CA ALA A 170 2.58 22.11 -33.80
C ALA A 170 2.22 20.67 -33.40
N LYS A 171 2.80 19.67 -34.08
CA LYS A 171 2.59 18.25 -33.75
C LYS A 171 3.13 17.87 -32.37
N ASP A 172 4.29 18.37 -32.00
CA ASP A 172 4.90 18.08 -30.70
C ASP A 172 4.10 18.71 -29.55
N ILE A 173 3.60 19.94 -29.73
CA ILE A 173 2.71 20.60 -28.76
C ILE A 173 1.39 19.82 -28.61
N GLU A 174 0.77 19.42 -29.72
CA GLU A 174 -0.46 18.62 -29.68
C GLU A 174 -0.23 17.28 -28.97
N ALA A 175 0.92 16.63 -29.21
CA ALA A 175 1.27 15.40 -28.52
C ALA A 175 1.36 15.59 -27.00
N LEU A 176 1.93 16.71 -26.53
CA LEU A 176 1.95 17.05 -25.10
C LEU A 176 0.56 17.33 -24.54
N GLU A 177 -0.34 17.97 -25.31
CA GLU A 177 -1.71 18.19 -24.86
C GLU A 177 -2.46 16.88 -24.66
N VAL A 178 -2.30 15.92 -25.57
CA VAL A 178 -2.90 14.59 -25.45
C VAL A 178 -2.35 13.84 -24.23
N GLU A 179 -1.04 13.94 -23.95
CA GLU A 179 -0.43 13.32 -22.76
C GLU A 179 -0.96 13.91 -21.44
N ARG A 180 -1.35 15.19 -21.45
CA ARG A 180 -1.87 15.91 -20.28
C ARG A 180 -3.30 15.51 -19.92
N ARG A 181 -4.08 15.04 -20.90
CA ARG A 181 -5.51 14.71 -20.72
C ARG A 181 -5.65 13.31 -20.16
N LEU A 182 -5.99 13.26 -18.87
CA LEU A 182 -6.12 12.01 -18.11
C LEU A 182 -7.58 11.69 -17.80
N HIS A 183 -7.90 10.41 -17.77
CA HIS A 183 -9.18 9.91 -17.30
C HIS A 183 -9.01 8.65 -16.44
N ALA A 184 -9.92 8.51 -15.48
CA ALA A 184 -9.95 7.38 -14.57
C ALA A 184 -10.70 6.20 -15.20
N LEU A 185 -10.16 4.99 -15.05
CA LEU A 185 -10.85 3.74 -15.36
C LEU A 185 -11.71 3.32 -14.17
N GLU A 186 -12.89 2.76 -14.42
CA GLU A 186 -13.71 2.18 -13.35
C GLU A 186 -12.89 1.17 -12.52
N PRO A 187 -13.01 1.18 -11.16
CA PRO A 187 -12.28 0.24 -10.32
C PRO A 187 -12.56 -1.21 -10.72
N LYS A 188 -11.51 -1.93 -11.12
CA LYS A 188 -11.64 -3.35 -11.49
C LYS A 188 -11.46 -4.21 -10.25
N LEU A 189 -12.51 -4.90 -9.83
CA LEU A 189 -12.42 -5.87 -8.75
C LEU A 189 -11.59 -7.08 -9.21
N ILE A 190 -10.49 -7.36 -8.51
CA ILE A 190 -9.56 -8.46 -8.86
C ILE A 190 -9.66 -9.63 -7.87
N ALA A 191 -9.98 -9.36 -6.60
CA ALA A 191 -10.15 -10.40 -5.59
C ALA A 191 -11.15 -9.98 -4.51
N ALA A 192 -11.84 -10.98 -3.96
CA ALA A 192 -12.72 -10.84 -2.81
C ALA A 192 -12.47 -11.97 -1.81
N SER A 193 -12.38 -11.64 -0.53
CA SER A 193 -12.26 -12.62 0.54
C SER A 193 -13.33 -12.42 1.60
N ILE A 194 -13.99 -13.49 2.03
CA ILE A 194 -14.79 -13.43 3.26
C ILE A 194 -13.83 -13.48 4.44
N VAL A 195 -13.97 -12.55 5.37
CA VAL A 195 -13.22 -12.47 6.61
C VAL A 195 -14.15 -12.88 7.74
N LEU A 196 -13.96 -14.08 8.27
CA LEU A 196 -14.70 -14.57 9.42
C LEU A 196 -13.91 -14.30 10.69
N PRO A 197 -14.58 -13.99 11.82
CA PRO A 197 -13.90 -13.98 13.09
C PRO A 197 -13.35 -15.39 13.36
N GLN A 198 -12.22 -15.48 14.06
CA GLN A 198 -11.80 -16.75 14.64
C GLN A 198 -12.86 -17.15 15.67
N HIS A 199 -13.83 -17.99 15.26
CA HIS A 199 -14.71 -18.61 16.23
C HIS A 199 -13.84 -19.40 17.20
N PRO A 200 -13.92 -19.10 18.49
CA PRO A 200 -13.03 -19.70 19.44
C PRO A 200 -13.33 -21.21 19.47
N LYS A 201 -12.30 -22.03 19.48
CA LYS A 201 -12.41 -23.38 20.07
C LYS A 201 -12.65 -23.31 21.59
N GLN A 202 -12.78 -22.10 22.13
CA GLN A 202 -12.70 -21.72 23.52
C GLN A 202 -14.05 -21.08 23.91
N ALA A 203 -14.47 -21.24 25.16
CA ALA A 203 -15.76 -20.71 25.61
C ALA A 203 -15.76 -19.17 25.55
N PRO A 204 -16.93 -18.49 25.53
CA PRO A 204 -17.00 -17.02 25.61
C PRO A 204 -16.18 -16.41 26.76
N LYS A 205 -16.04 -17.14 27.87
CA LYS A 205 -15.16 -16.77 28.99
C LYS A 205 -13.68 -16.71 28.62
N ASP A 206 -13.22 -17.59 27.74
CA ASP A 206 -11.82 -17.66 27.33
C ASP A 206 -11.47 -16.52 26.36
N ILE A 207 -12.42 -16.06 25.54
CA ILE A 207 -12.23 -14.86 24.70
C ILE A 207 -12.06 -13.63 25.57
N VAL A 208 -12.99 -13.40 26.50
CA VAL A 208 -12.95 -12.25 27.41
C VAL A 208 -11.65 -12.26 28.21
N LEU A 209 -11.25 -13.42 28.72
CA LEU A 209 -9.99 -13.58 29.44
C LEU A 209 -8.77 -13.25 28.55
N LYS A 210 -8.81 -13.61 27.26
CA LYS A 210 -7.74 -13.29 26.31
C LYS A 210 -7.66 -11.79 26.03
N GLU A 211 -8.79 -11.13 25.81
CA GLU A 211 -8.86 -9.67 25.63
C GLU A 211 -8.33 -8.93 26.87
N GLU A 212 -8.71 -9.37 28.07
CA GLU A 212 -8.20 -8.83 29.34
C GLU A 212 -6.67 -9.01 29.45
N ILE A 213 -6.13 -10.16 29.03
CA ILE A 213 -4.68 -10.43 29.03
C ILE A 213 -3.95 -9.50 28.04
N GLU A 214 -4.48 -9.35 26.82
CA GLU A 214 -3.90 -8.48 25.78
C GLU A 214 -3.90 -7.01 26.23
N GLU A 215 -5.02 -6.53 26.79
CA GLU A 215 -5.13 -5.16 27.31
C GLU A 215 -4.17 -4.91 28.48
N ALA A 216 -4.08 -5.84 29.43
CA ALA A 216 -3.16 -5.75 30.55
C ALA A 216 -1.70 -5.73 30.08
N GLY A 217 -1.36 -6.53 29.07
CA GLY A 217 -0.04 -6.53 28.44
C GLY A 217 0.30 -5.20 27.78
N MET A 218 -0.63 -4.67 26.97
CA MET A 218 -0.47 -3.37 26.31
C MET A 218 -0.29 -2.23 27.31
N LYS A 219 -1.07 -2.25 28.40
CA LYS A 219 -0.95 -1.28 29.49
C LYS A 219 0.43 -1.35 30.14
N LYS A 220 0.90 -2.55 30.52
CA LYS A 220 2.22 -2.75 31.15
C LYS A 220 3.36 -2.29 30.24
N ALA A 221 3.28 -2.57 28.94
CA ALA A 221 4.26 -2.14 27.96
C ALA A 221 4.33 -0.60 27.85
N LYS A 222 3.18 0.07 27.72
CA LYS A 222 3.11 1.55 27.67
C LYS A 222 3.62 2.18 28.96
N GLU A 223 3.24 1.66 30.12
CA GLU A 223 3.74 2.14 31.42
C GLU A 223 5.27 2.07 31.51
N TYR A 224 5.86 0.95 31.09
CA TYR A 224 7.32 0.81 31.06
C TYR A 224 7.98 1.86 30.18
N GLU A 225 7.44 2.11 28.97
CA GLU A 225 7.96 3.12 28.07
C GLU A 225 7.90 4.54 28.66
N ILE A 226 6.77 4.89 29.30
CA ILE A 226 6.59 6.18 29.96
C ILE A 226 7.60 6.38 31.11
N ILE A 227 7.76 5.38 31.99
CA ILE A 227 8.71 5.42 33.11
C ILE A 227 10.15 5.61 32.62
N ASN A 228 10.46 5.10 31.43
CA ASN A 228 11.77 5.24 30.79
C ASN A 228 11.88 6.50 29.92
N ASN A 229 11.03 7.52 30.12
CA ASN A 229 11.05 8.79 29.40
C ASN A 229 10.87 8.65 27.88
N ARG A 230 10.04 7.70 27.46
CA ARG A 230 9.58 7.55 26.07
C ARG A 230 8.08 7.86 25.98
N ASN A 231 7.62 8.19 24.79
CA ASN A 231 6.24 8.56 24.50
C ASN A 231 5.58 7.48 23.62
N PRO A 232 4.91 6.47 24.22
CA PRO A 232 4.28 5.38 23.47
C PRO A 232 2.92 5.79 22.90
N SER A 233 2.66 5.43 21.64
CA SER A 233 1.38 5.59 20.96
C SER A 233 0.87 4.24 20.45
N ASP A 234 -0.44 3.99 20.58
CA ASP A 234 -1.07 2.76 20.10
C ASP A 234 -1.30 2.83 18.59
N VAL A 235 -0.76 1.86 17.87
CA VAL A 235 -0.89 1.73 16.41
C VAL A 235 -1.32 0.31 16.01
N SER A 236 -1.78 -0.50 16.95
CA SER A 236 -2.16 -1.92 16.76
C SER A 236 -3.27 -2.13 15.72
N GLU A 237 -4.11 -1.11 15.49
CA GLU A 237 -5.17 -1.12 14.47
C GLU A 237 -4.71 -0.62 13.08
N LEU A 238 -3.46 -0.18 12.95
CA LEU A 238 -2.92 0.40 11.71
C LEU A 238 -2.17 -0.63 10.84
N TYR A 239 -2.16 -1.92 11.23
CA TYR A 239 -1.55 -3.02 10.49
C TYR A 239 -0.06 -2.81 10.17
N ARG A 240 0.68 -2.10 11.04
CA ARG A 240 2.10 -1.78 10.83
C ARG A 240 3.06 -2.93 11.12
N GLY A 241 2.55 -4.05 11.64
CA GLY A 241 3.35 -5.20 12.08
C GLY A 241 4.00 -5.01 13.46
N TYR A 242 3.47 -4.07 14.25
CA TYR A 242 3.79 -3.82 15.66
C TYR A 242 2.61 -3.05 16.29
N ASP A 243 2.50 -3.09 17.64
CA ASP A 243 1.37 -2.53 18.38
C ASP A 243 1.63 -1.10 18.91
N ILE A 244 2.87 -0.78 19.28
CA ILE A 244 3.23 0.50 19.90
C ILE A 244 4.36 1.18 19.12
N ASP A 245 4.18 2.46 18.83
CA ASP A 245 5.23 3.36 18.34
C ASP A 245 5.66 4.28 19.49
N SER A 246 6.88 4.07 19.99
CA SER A 246 7.39 4.74 21.19
C SER A 246 8.59 5.62 20.88
N GLN A 247 8.43 6.93 21.06
CA GLN A 247 9.48 7.90 20.78
C GLN A 247 10.23 8.31 22.04
N GLY A 248 11.52 8.02 22.10
CA GLY A 248 12.44 8.52 23.12
C GLY A 248 13.27 9.72 22.63
N LYS A 249 14.17 10.20 23.50
CA LYS A 249 15.05 11.33 23.18
C LYS A 249 16.05 11.03 22.04
N ASN A 250 16.62 9.83 22.04
CA ASN A 250 17.66 9.40 21.09
C ASN A 250 17.34 8.07 20.39
N GLU A 251 16.17 7.50 20.65
CA GLU A 251 15.75 6.21 20.10
C GLU A 251 14.26 6.26 19.77
N ARG A 252 13.86 5.44 18.80
CA ARG A 252 12.45 5.15 18.52
C ARG A 252 12.29 3.65 18.53
N ARG A 253 11.26 3.15 19.22
CA ARG A 253 10.99 1.72 19.35
C ARG A 253 9.67 1.39 18.70
N TYR A 254 9.71 0.39 17.82
CA TYR A 254 8.53 -0.24 17.24
C TYR A 254 8.30 -1.55 17.98
N ILE A 255 7.26 -1.59 18.82
CA ILE A 255 7.08 -2.62 19.84
C ILE A 255 5.88 -3.48 19.49
N GLU A 256 6.09 -4.78 19.34
CA GLU A 256 5.05 -5.80 19.34
C GLU A 256 4.87 -6.35 20.76
N VAL A 257 3.63 -6.47 21.23
CA VAL A 257 3.33 -6.92 22.60
C VAL A 257 2.71 -8.31 22.58
N LYS A 258 3.31 -9.26 23.30
CA LYS A 258 2.75 -10.61 23.50
C LYS A 258 2.49 -10.83 24.98
N ALA A 259 1.23 -11.05 25.35
CA ALA A 259 0.81 -11.20 26.73
C ALA A 259 0.32 -12.62 27.03
N PHE A 260 0.58 -13.08 28.26
CA PHE A 260 0.26 -14.42 28.72
C PHE A 260 -0.41 -14.38 30.09
N ALA A 261 -1.37 -15.30 30.33
CA ALA A 261 -1.94 -15.51 31.65
C ALA A 261 -0.89 -15.96 32.69
N THR A 262 0.08 -16.78 32.24
CA THR A 262 1.22 -17.25 33.04
C THR A 262 2.48 -17.19 32.18
N THR A 263 2.70 -18.18 31.33
CA THR A 263 3.80 -18.24 30.36
C THR A 263 3.36 -19.00 29.12
N GLY A 264 4.05 -18.81 27.99
CA GLY A 264 3.74 -19.51 26.76
C GLY A 264 4.77 -19.29 25.65
N PRO A 265 4.60 -20.01 24.53
CA PRO A 265 5.41 -19.78 23.34
C PRO A 265 5.09 -18.42 22.74
N ILE A 266 6.11 -17.75 22.22
CA ILE A 266 5.92 -16.52 21.44
C ILE A 266 5.53 -16.92 20.02
N GLU A 267 4.44 -16.34 19.55
CA GLU A 267 3.92 -16.54 18.20
C GLU A 267 3.94 -15.21 17.44
N LEU A 268 4.70 -15.14 16.34
CA LEU A 268 4.71 -13.99 15.45
C LEU A 268 4.05 -14.33 14.12
N THR A 269 3.25 -13.39 13.60
CA THR A 269 2.72 -13.47 12.24
C THR A 269 3.84 -13.30 11.21
N ALA A 270 3.61 -13.73 9.97
CA ALA A 270 4.59 -13.54 8.89
C ALA A 270 4.91 -12.04 8.68
N HIS A 271 3.90 -11.16 8.83
CA HIS A 271 4.06 -9.72 8.73
C HIS A 271 4.94 -9.18 9.85
N GLU A 272 4.62 -9.48 11.12
CA GLU A 272 5.45 -9.10 12.28
C GLU A 272 6.90 -9.57 12.11
N TRP A 273 7.11 -10.80 11.65
CA TRP A 273 8.44 -11.36 11.43
C TRP A 273 9.22 -10.61 10.34
N LEU A 274 8.58 -10.28 9.22
CA LEU A 274 9.20 -9.54 8.11
C LEU A 274 9.44 -8.07 8.45
N VAL A 275 8.54 -7.46 9.23
CA VAL A 275 8.73 -6.11 9.76
C VAL A 275 9.87 -6.07 10.77
N ALA A 276 9.96 -7.06 11.67
CA ALA A 276 11.10 -7.21 12.59
C ALA A 276 12.43 -7.37 11.84
N GLN A 277 12.45 -8.16 10.76
CA GLN A 277 13.64 -8.29 9.90
C GLN A 277 14.07 -6.96 9.29
N LYS A 278 13.09 -6.15 8.84
CA LYS A 278 13.34 -4.86 8.20
C LYS A 278 13.80 -3.79 9.19
N LEU A 279 13.19 -3.74 10.37
CA LEU A 279 13.43 -2.69 11.37
C LEU A 279 14.56 -3.02 12.36
N GLN A 280 14.96 -4.28 12.44
CA GLN A 280 16.15 -4.73 13.17
C GLN A 280 16.21 -4.17 14.60
N ASP A 281 17.22 -3.38 14.91
CA ASP A 281 17.53 -2.85 16.24
C ASP A 281 16.53 -1.80 16.75
N ASP A 282 15.68 -1.27 15.87
CA ASP A 282 14.57 -0.39 16.22
C ASP A 282 13.29 -1.18 16.55
N TYR A 283 13.24 -2.48 16.21
CA TYR A 283 12.11 -3.36 16.52
C TYR A 283 12.32 -4.10 17.83
N TRP A 284 11.27 -4.10 18.65
CA TRP A 284 11.27 -4.72 19.97
C TRP A 284 10.07 -5.64 20.13
N LEU A 285 10.27 -6.75 20.82
CA LEU A 285 9.22 -7.64 21.24
C LEU A 285 9.12 -7.62 22.77
N TYR A 286 7.97 -7.23 23.27
CA TYR A 286 7.69 -7.12 24.70
C TYR A 286 6.81 -8.30 25.10
N ALA A 287 7.38 -9.24 25.86
CA ALA A 287 6.65 -10.40 26.37
C ALA A 287 6.21 -10.13 27.81
N VAL A 288 4.91 -10.12 28.06
CA VAL A 288 4.32 -9.89 29.39
C VAL A 288 3.78 -11.20 29.94
N GLU A 289 4.47 -11.75 30.93
CA GLU A 289 4.02 -12.92 31.69
C GLU A 289 3.14 -12.50 32.87
N ASP A 290 2.30 -13.41 33.35
CA ASP A 290 1.43 -13.20 34.52
C ASP A 290 0.56 -11.92 34.41
N ALA A 291 0.04 -11.64 33.20
CA ALA A 291 -0.51 -10.33 32.82
C ALA A 291 -1.69 -9.84 33.68
N LEU A 292 -2.48 -10.74 34.27
CA LEU A 292 -3.64 -10.40 35.11
C LEU A 292 -3.33 -10.39 36.61
N THR A 293 -2.11 -10.77 37.03
CA THR A 293 -1.74 -10.88 38.44
C THR A 293 -0.59 -9.96 38.77
N GLN A 294 0.65 -10.41 38.60
CA GLN A 294 1.86 -9.62 38.82
C GLN A 294 2.67 -9.58 37.52
N PRO A 295 2.36 -8.64 36.60
CA PRO A 295 2.91 -8.66 35.26
C PRO A 295 4.44 -8.54 35.25
N SER A 296 5.11 -9.55 34.68
CA SER A 296 6.55 -9.58 34.47
C SER A 296 6.84 -9.27 33.00
N LEU A 297 7.54 -8.16 32.75
CA LEU A 297 7.87 -7.72 31.40
C LEU A 297 9.28 -8.18 31.00
N HIS A 298 9.39 -8.78 29.81
CA HIS A 298 10.64 -9.21 29.21
C HIS A 298 10.83 -8.52 27.86
N LEU A 299 12.04 -8.02 27.61
CA LEU A 299 12.36 -7.24 26.42
C LEU A 299 13.29 -8.03 25.50
N ILE A 300 12.94 -8.11 24.22
CA ILE A 300 13.79 -8.69 23.18
C ILE A 300 13.99 -7.62 22.10
N ARG A 301 15.21 -7.09 22.01
CA ARG A 301 15.62 -6.19 20.92
C ARG A 301 15.98 -7.00 19.70
N ASN A 302 15.57 -6.53 18.51
CA ASN A 302 15.81 -7.21 17.25
C ASN A 302 15.41 -8.70 17.32
N PRO A 303 14.11 -8.99 17.52
CA PRO A 303 13.64 -10.36 17.71
C PRO A 303 13.88 -11.23 16.47
N TYR A 304 14.01 -10.64 15.27
CA TYR A 304 14.43 -11.40 14.09
C TYR A 304 15.82 -12.01 14.29
N GLU A 305 16.83 -11.19 14.59
CA GLU A 305 18.19 -11.67 14.79
C GLU A 305 18.32 -12.56 16.02
N SER A 306 17.63 -12.20 17.10
CA SER A 306 17.69 -12.92 18.39
C SER A 306 17.00 -14.30 18.36
N LEU A 307 15.99 -14.48 17.50
CA LEU A 307 15.15 -15.69 17.52
C LEU A 307 15.28 -16.55 16.25
N LYS A 308 15.89 -16.06 15.16
CA LYS A 308 15.91 -16.78 13.86
C LYS A 308 16.47 -18.21 13.92
N GLU A 309 17.42 -18.48 14.82
CA GLU A 309 18.07 -19.79 14.94
C GLU A 309 17.21 -20.81 15.72
N ILE A 310 16.31 -20.33 16.58
CA ILE A 310 15.42 -21.16 17.42
C ILE A 310 13.96 -21.13 16.96
N ALA A 311 13.64 -20.25 16.03
CA ALA A 311 12.34 -20.10 15.40
C ALA A 311 11.99 -21.34 14.57
N LYS A 312 10.98 -22.09 15.00
CA LYS A 312 10.38 -23.14 14.17
C LYS A 312 9.36 -22.51 13.23
N LYS A 313 9.67 -22.48 11.94
CA LYS A 313 8.69 -22.12 10.91
C LYS A 313 7.70 -23.27 10.79
N LYS A 314 6.44 -23.02 11.13
CA LYS A 314 5.38 -23.95 10.75
C LYS A 314 4.94 -23.60 9.33
N GLU A 315 5.17 -24.51 8.38
CA GLU A 315 4.66 -24.36 7.02
C GLU A 315 3.13 -24.28 7.05
N LEU A 316 2.67 -23.06 6.89
CA LEU A 316 1.34 -22.67 6.54
C LEU A 316 1.49 -21.79 5.30
N LEU A 317 0.47 -21.69 4.45
CA LEU A 317 0.51 -20.82 3.25
C LEU A 317 0.88 -19.35 3.59
N SER A 318 0.76 -18.96 4.87
CA SER A 318 1.56 -17.95 5.56
C SER A 318 2.35 -18.61 6.70
N PHE A 319 3.68 -18.50 6.75
CA PHE A 319 4.45 -19.18 7.81
C PHE A 319 4.21 -18.50 9.17
N LYS A 320 3.92 -19.31 10.19
CA LYS A 320 3.82 -18.86 11.60
C LYS A 320 5.12 -19.22 12.31
N VAL A 321 5.74 -18.24 12.98
CA VAL A 321 6.97 -18.46 13.74
C VAL A 321 6.63 -18.73 15.20
N ILE A 322 7.02 -19.91 15.69
CA ILE A 322 6.85 -20.32 17.09
C ILE A 322 8.24 -20.44 17.71
N VAL A 323 8.47 -19.74 18.82
CA VAL A 323 9.74 -19.77 19.54
C VAL A 323 9.55 -20.34 20.94
N ASP A 324 9.99 -21.59 21.12
CA ASP A 324 10.08 -22.25 22.41
C ASP A 324 11.36 -21.78 23.15
N ASN A 325 11.37 -21.81 24.49
CA ASN A 325 12.54 -21.48 25.33
C ASN A 325 13.18 -20.09 25.07
N TRP A 326 12.38 -19.10 24.64
CA TRP A 326 12.82 -17.73 24.34
C TRP A 326 13.52 -17.00 25.49
N LYS A 327 13.36 -17.45 26.74
CA LYS A 327 13.93 -16.81 27.94
C LYS A 327 15.46 -16.75 27.96
N HIS A 328 16.16 -17.59 27.20
CA HIS A 328 17.63 -17.57 27.13
C HIS A 328 18.20 -16.34 26.43
N VAL A 329 17.39 -15.62 25.64
CA VAL A 329 17.81 -14.43 24.89
C VAL A 329 17.12 -13.14 25.36
N ALA A 330 16.25 -13.22 26.36
CA ALA A 330 15.49 -12.09 26.88
C ALA A 330 16.12 -11.47 28.14
N GLN A 331 16.00 -10.14 28.28
CA GLN A 331 16.37 -9.42 29.51
C GLN A 331 15.11 -9.16 30.37
N LYS A 332 15.13 -9.62 31.62
CA LYS A 332 14.07 -9.40 32.61
C LYS A 332 14.28 -8.05 33.32
N VAL A 333 13.23 -7.26 33.49
CA VAL A 333 13.28 -5.90 34.07
C VAL A 333 12.29 -5.74 35.20
#